data_AF-A0A840XXZ9-F1
#
_entry.id   AF-A0A840XXZ9-F1
#
_cell.length_a   1.000
_cell.length_b   1.000
_cell.length_c   1.000
_cell.angle_alpha   90.00
_cell.angle_beta   90.00
_cell.angle_gamma   90.00
#
_symmetry.space_group_name_H-M   'P 1'
#
loop_
_entity.id
_entity.type
_entity.pdbx_description
1 polymer ?
#
loop_
_entity_poly.entity_id
_entity_poly.type
_entity_poly.pdbx_seq_one_letter_code
_entity_poly.pdbx_strand_id
1 'polypeptide(L)'
;MRALFLAFALLLAAPVAGHAQTNPQVTGVPGNPTPMLPPVADELEVLKALQGGRVAGRITIPDQQAANLIQPAGRSWRDFHNVTLAWVGGVAVLGMLGILVLFRLSKGRIPIEGGPSGRTIQRFNLLERANHWMVASTFIILALSGLNLTFGRHILLPIVGPEAFTAISQWGKYAHNFLAFPFTLGLVLMLLLWIKDNIPNGTDIRWLKAGGGLIGNAHPDSGRFNAGQKGIFWITILGGAAVAVTGYMLVFPFMFTDIAGMQLSHMIHSIVSVLMIAVMLAHIYIGTIGMEGASAAMTTGQVDLNWAKQHHNLWVEKELASGRGADAPGTAKAAGAD
;
A
#
# COMPACT_ATOMS: atom_id res chain seq x y z
N MET A 1 3.15 -21.92 -1.39
CA MET A 1 3.38 -21.00 -0.26
C MET A 1 4.73 -20.30 -0.24
N ARG A 2 5.78 -20.80 -0.92
CA ARG A 2 7.07 -20.07 -1.02
C ARG A 2 7.05 -18.86 -1.97
N ALA A 3 6.10 -18.79 -2.92
CA ALA A 3 6.05 -17.72 -3.92
C ALA A 3 5.41 -16.39 -3.44
N LEU A 4 4.48 -16.43 -2.48
CA LEU A 4 3.76 -15.23 -1.99
C LEU A 4 4.49 -14.50 -0.86
N PHE A 5 5.29 -15.21 -0.05
CA PHE A 5 6.16 -14.58 0.96
C PHE A 5 7.47 -14.04 0.36
N LEU A 6 7.93 -14.57 -0.78
CA LEU A 6 9.06 -13.99 -1.50
C LEU A 6 8.72 -12.63 -2.12
N ALA A 7 7.49 -12.40 -2.56
CA ALA A 7 7.10 -11.14 -3.21
C ALA A 7 7.14 -9.92 -2.26
N PHE A 8 6.91 -10.11 -0.96
CA PHE A 8 6.94 -9.01 0.03
C PHE A 8 8.34 -8.81 0.65
N ALA A 9 9.16 -9.85 0.72
CA ALA A 9 10.53 -9.77 1.23
C ALA A 9 11.57 -9.32 0.17
N LEU A 10 11.29 -9.50 -1.12
CA LEU A 10 12.18 -9.05 -2.21
C LEU A 10 12.07 -7.55 -2.54
N LEU A 11 11.07 -6.84 -2.02
CA LEU A 11 10.93 -5.38 -2.22
C LEU A 11 11.71 -4.52 -1.23
N LEU A 12 12.24 -5.12 -0.15
CA LEU A 12 13.11 -4.45 0.82
C LEU A 12 14.59 -4.86 0.72
N ALA A 13 14.91 -5.79 -0.19
CA ALA A 13 16.26 -6.32 -0.39
C ALA A 13 16.65 -6.40 -1.86
N ALA A 14 16.09 -5.54 -2.72
CA ALA A 14 16.76 -5.24 -3.98
C ALA A 14 18.06 -4.53 -3.60
N PRO A 15 19.25 -5.08 -3.88
CA PRO A 15 20.42 -4.24 -3.87
C PRO A 15 20.09 -3.15 -4.89
N VAL A 16 20.23 -1.89 -4.50
CA VAL A 16 20.59 -0.87 -5.47
C VAL A 16 21.90 -1.39 -6.04
N ALA A 17 21.81 -2.16 -7.12
CA ALA A 17 22.93 -2.44 -7.97
C ALA A 17 23.31 -1.06 -8.49
N GLY A 18 24.20 -0.41 -7.74
CA GLY A 18 24.98 0.69 -8.25
C GLY A 18 25.52 0.15 -9.56
N HIS A 19 25.01 0.70 -10.66
CA HIS A 19 25.59 0.44 -11.96
C HIS A 19 26.97 1.05 -11.85
N ALA A 20 27.95 0.23 -11.45
CA ALA A 20 29.34 0.54 -11.66
C ALA A 20 29.46 0.71 -13.17
N GLN A 21 29.50 1.95 -13.62
CA GLN A 21 29.88 2.26 -14.98
C GLN A 21 31.26 1.64 -15.16
N THR A 22 31.31 0.51 -15.85
CA THR A 22 32.56 -0.04 -16.36
C THR A 22 33.04 0.96 -17.39
N ASN A 23 33.94 1.87 -16.98
CA ASN A 23 34.66 2.72 -17.91
C ASN A 23 35.35 1.82 -18.94
N PRO A 24 35.17 2.05 -20.25
CA PRO A 24 35.97 1.38 -21.25
C PRO A 24 37.45 1.68 -20.96
N GLN A 25 38.25 0.63 -20.73
CA GLN A 25 39.70 0.74 -20.73
C GLN A 25 40.12 1.09 -22.16
N VAL A 26 40.47 2.36 -22.38
CA VAL A 26 41.07 2.82 -23.63
C VAL A 26 42.48 2.25 -23.69
N THR A 27 42.68 1.18 -24.45
CA THR A 27 44.00 0.63 -24.79
C THR A 27 44.65 1.52 -25.87
N GLY A 28 45.11 2.69 -25.44
CA GLY A 28 45.88 3.62 -26.28
C GLY A 28 47.39 3.34 -26.18
N VAL A 29 48.03 3.11 -27.32
CA VAL A 29 49.48 3.06 -27.53
C VAL A 29 50.13 4.34 -26.94
N PRO A 30 51.29 4.27 -26.25
CA PRO A 30 51.92 5.44 -25.65
C PRO A 30 52.47 6.39 -26.73
N GLY A 31 51.68 7.41 -27.08
CA GLY A 31 52.11 8.56 -27.87
C GLY A 31 52.61 9.68 -26.97
N ASN A 32 53.68 10.34 -27.40
CA ASN A 32 54.45 11.41 -26.73
C ASN A 32 53.64 12.34 -25.80
N PRO A 33 54.19 12.75 -24.63
CA PRO A 33 53.55 13.70 -23.74
C PRO A 33 53.61 15.12 -24.32
N THR A 34 52.59 15.52 -25.07
CA THR A 34 52.27 16.94 -25.26
C THR A 34 51.81 17.51 -23.91
N PRO A 35 52.22 18.73 -23.51
CA PRO A 35 51.73 19.33 -22.27
C PRO A 35 50.22 19.52 -22.39
N MET A 36 49.45 18.70 -21.67
CA MET A 36 48.02 18.93 -21.52
C MET A 36 47.88 20.25 -20.77
N LEU A 37 47.43 21.29 -21.45
CA LEU A 37 46.89 22.48 -20.78
C LEU A 37 45.86 21.99 -19.76
N PRO A 38 45.81 22.54 -18.54
CA PRO A 38 44.76 22.19 -17.60
C PRO A 38 43.41 22.43 -18.30
N PRO A 39 42.47 21.47 -18.25
CA PRO A 39 41.22 21.58 -18.98
C PRO A 39 40.53 22.89 -18.59
N VAL A 40 40.16 23.66 -19.60
CA VAL A 40 39.42 24.92 -19.42
C VAL A 40 38.12 24.61 -18.68
N ALA A 41 37.59 25.54 -17.89
CA ALA A 41 36.41 25.29 -17.04
C ALA A 41 35.24 24.64 -17.83
N ASP A 42 35.06 25.05 -19.08
CA ASP A 42 34.07 24.51 -20.01
C ASP A 42 34.32 23.03 -20.36
N GLU A 43 35.58 22.63 -20.50
CA GLU A 43 35.97 21.25 -20.80
C GLU A 43 35.77 20.32 -19.60
N LEU A 44 35.99 20.83 -18.38
CA LEU A 44 35.64 20.12 -17.14
C LEU A 44 34.12 19.97 -16.96
N GLU A 45 33.32 20.95 -17.38
CA GLU A 45 31.85 20.86 -17.37
C GLU A 45 31.33 19.87 -18.41
N VAL A 46 31.90 19.86 -19.61
CA VAL A 46 31.60 18.87 -20.66
C VAL A 46 32.00 17.47 -20.20
N LEU A 47 33.18 17.29 -19.60
CA LEU A 47 33.63 16.01 -19.03
C LEU A 47 32.70 15.55 -17.90
N LYS A 48 32.29 16.45 -17.00
CA LYS A 48 31.29 16.14 -15.97
C LYS A 48 29.97 15.71 -16.59
N ALA A 49 29.48 16.40 -17.63
CA ALA A 49 28.26 16.03 -18.32
C ALA A 49 28.34 14.64 -18.99
N LEU A 50 29.47 14.36 -19.65
CA LEU A 50 29.76 13.07 -20.30
C LEU A 50 29.91 11.92 -19.30
N GLN A 51 30.43 12.21 -18.10
CA GLN A 51 30.53 11.26 -16.98
C GLN A 51 29.22 11.14 -16.18
N GLY A 52 28.13 11.77 -16.60
CA GLY A 52 26.83 11.70 -15.91
C GLY A 52 26.72 12.58 -14.65
N GLY A 53 27.65 13.51 -14.47
CA GLY A 53 27.63 14.53 -13.42
C GLY A 53 26.60 15.63 -13.68
N ARG A 54 26.19 16.29 -12.58
CA ARG A 54 25.32 17.47 -12.62
C ARG A 54 26.10 18.67 -13.19
N VAL A 55 25.51 19.37 -14.16
CA VAL A 55 26.03 20.65 -14.66
C VAL A 55 25.18 21.78 -14.07
N ALA A 56 25.83 22.75 -13.44
CA ALA A 56 25.17 23.91 -12.85
C ALA A 56 25.81 25.20 -13.38
N GLY A 57 24.98 26.19 -13.70
CA GLY A 57 25.40 27.53 -14.12
C GLY A 57 25.44 28.51 -12.95
N ARG A 58 25.86 29.74 -13.26
CA ARG A 58 25.76 30.87 -12.33
C ARG A 58 24.43 31.59 -12.57
N ILE A 59 23.75 31.94 -11.48
CA ILE A 59 22.48 32.68 -11.53
C ILE A 59 22.51 33.83 -10.53
N THR A 60 21.75 34.88 -10.82
CA THR A 60 21.63 36.07 -9.96
C THR A 60 20.32 36.13 -9.17
N ILE A 61 19.44 35.14 -9.36
CA ILE A 61 18.14 35.07 -8.70
C ILE A 61 18.24 34.28 -7.38
N PRO A 62 17.36 34.55 -6.40
CA PRO A 62 17.41 33.87 -5.09
C PRO A 62 17.24 32.35 -5.17
N ASP A 63 16.50 31.84 -6.15
CA ASP A 63 16.29 30.40 -6.34
C ASP A 63 17.54 29.71 -6.90
N GLN A 64 18.45 29.33 -6.01
CA GLN A 64 19.69 28.62 -6.36
C GLN A 64 19.45 27.28 -7.08
N GLN A 65 18.25 26.71 -7.06
CA GLN A 65 17.96 25.46 -7.78
C GLN A 65 17.89 25.66 -9.30
N ALA A 66 17.53 26.86 -9.76
CA ALA A 66 17.49 27.23 -11.18
C ALA A 66 18.89 27.27 -11.82
N ALA A 67 19.96 27.19 -11.02
CA ALA A 67 21.31 27.00 -11.51
C ALA A 67 21.51 25.61 -12.15
N ASN A 68 20.68 24.61 -11.88
CA ASN A 68 20.88 23.26 -12.40
C ASN A 68 20.47 23.17 -13.88
N LEU A 69 21.45 23.03 -14.78
CA LEU A 69 21.24 22.99 -16.23
C LEU A 69 21.08 21.56 -16.76
N ILE A 70 21.91 20.63 -16.28
CA ILE A 70 21.85 19.20 -16.68
C ILE A 70 21.85 18.33 -15.43
N GLN A 71 20.83 17.46 -15.33
CA GLN A 71 20.73 16.46 -14.27
C GLN A 71 20.46 15.07 -14.89
N PRO A 72 21.50 14.25 -15.09
CA PRO A 72 21.36 12.93 -15.70
C PRO A 72 20.40 12.00 -14.95
N ALA A 73 20.37 12.05 -13.61
CA ALA A 73 19.39 11.33 -12.79
C ALA A 73 17.92 11.73 -13.06
N GLY A 74 17.67 12.95 -13.55
CA GLY A 74 16.34 13.36 -13.98
C GLY A 74 15.86 12.63 -15.24
N ARG A 75 16.78 12.17 -16.10
CA ARG A 75 16.43 11.35 -17.27
C ARG A 75 16.02 9.94 -16.85
N SER A 76 16.76 9.30 -15.96
CA SER A 76 16.41 7.98 -15.44
C SER A 76 15.11 8.01 -14.64
N TRP A 77 14.89 9.05 -13.82
CA TRP A 77 13.61 9.24 -13.14
C TRP A 77 12.44 9.39 -14.12
N ARG A 78 12.63 10.13 -15.22
CA ARG A 78 11.58 10.32 -16.24
C ARG A 78 11.26 9.02 -16.98
N ASP A 79 12.28 8.24 -17.31
CA ASP A 79 12.12 6.90 -17.89
C ASP A 79 11.36 5.98 -16.92
N PHE A 80 11.76 5.96 -15.64
CA PHE A 80 11.04 5.27 -14.60
C PHE A 80 9.57 5.70 -14.53
N HIS A 81 9.29 7.00 -14.47
CA HIS A 81 7.92 7.53 -14.33
C HIS A 81 7.04 7.19 -15.53
N ASN A 82 7.54 7.43 -16.75
CA ASN A 82 6.73 7.31 -17.96
C ASN A 82 6.60 5.87 -18.46
N VAL A 83 7.58 5.01 -18.15
CA VAL A 83 7.64 3.65 -18.69
C VAL A 83 7.47 2.63 -17.57
N THR A 84 8.46 2.56 -16.67
CA THR A 84 8.52 1.50 -15.65
C THR A 84 7.30 1.54 -14.72
N LEU A 85 6.96 2.71 -14.18
CA LEU A 85 5.84 2.88 -13.26
C LEU A 85 4.50 2.57 -13.94
N ALA A 86 4.31 3.01 -15.18
CA ALA A 86 3.10 2.72 -15.94
C ALA A 86 2.92 1.20 -16.14
N TRP A 87 3.99 0.48 -16.48
CA TRP A 87 3.96 -0.98 -16.61
C TRP A 87 3.72 -1.68 -15.27
N VAL A 88 4.46 -1.30 -14.23
CA VAL A 88 4.30 -1.88 -12.89
C VAL A 88 2.88 -1.67 -12.38
N GLY A 89 2.35 -0.45 -12.50
CA GLY A 89 0.98 -0.13 -12.10
C GLY A 89 -0.06 -0.87 -12.93
N GLY A 90 0.12 -0.92 -14.26
CA GLY A 90 -0.78 -1.63 -15.16
C GLY A 90 -0.84 -3.12 -14.85
N VAL A 91 0.31 -3.77 -14.69
CA VAL A 91 0.41 -5.20 -14.33
C VAL A 91 -0.16 -5.46 -12.94
N ALA A 92 0.16 -4.62 -11.95
CA ALA A 92 -0.33 -4.81 -10.58
C ALA A 92 -1.86 -4.69 -10.50
N VAL A 93 -2.44 -3.63 -11.08
CA VAL A 93 -3.88 -3.35 -11.01
C VAL A 93 -4.67 -4.30 -11.90
N LEU A 94 -4.34 -4.39 -13.19
CA LEU A 94 -5.07 -5.25 -14.13
C LEU A 94 -4.83 -6.73 -13.83
N GLY A 95 -3.61 -7.10 -13.43
CA GLY A 95 -3.29 -8.46 -13.02
C GLY A 95 -4.09 -8.88 -11.80
N MET A 96 -4.22 -8.02 -10.78
CA MET A 96 -5.08 -8.30 -9.65
C MET A 96 -6.56 -8.43 -10.06
N LEU A 97 -7.08 -7.50 -10.88
CA LEU A 97 -8.45 -7.59 -11.36
C LEU A 97 -8.70 -8.91 -12.11
N GLY A 98 -7.76 -9.32 -12.96
CA GLY A 98 -7.79 -10.61 -13.65
C GLY A 98 -7.81 -11.79 -12.68
N ILE A 99 -6.96 -11.77 -11.65
CA ILE A 99 -6.97 -12.79 -10.58
C ILE A 99 -8.33 -12.85 -9.87
N LEU A 100 -8.91 -11.70 -9.53
CA LEU A 100 -10.21 -11.65 -8.85
C LEU A 100 -11.36 -12.15 -9.74
N VAL A 101 -11.34 -11.81 -11.03
CA VAL A 101 -12.31 -12.34 -12.00
C VAL A 101 -12.17 -13.85 -12.13
N LEU A 102 -10.96 -14.38 -12.32
CA LEU A 102 -10.72 -15.81 -12.39
C LEU A 102 -11.12 -16.52 -11.10
N PHE A 103 -10.84 -15.92 -9.95
CA PHE A 103 -11.27 -16.44 -8.65
C PHE A 103 -12.79 -16.48 -8.54
N ARG A 104 -13.49 -15.40 -8.92
CA ARG A 104 -14.96 -15.33 -8.90
C ARG A 104 -15.60 -16.37 -9.81
N LEU A 105 -15.05 -16.57 -11.02
CA LEU A 105 -15.55 -17.55 -11.99
C LEU A 105 -15.30 -18.99 -11.55
N SER A 106 -14.16 -19.26 -10.89
CA SER A 106 -13.79 -20.62 -10.46
C SER A 106 -14.42 -21.05 -9.13
N LYS A 107 -14.50 -20.15 -8.15
CA LYS A 107 -14.95 -20.47 -6.78
C LYS A 107 -16.32 -19.93 -6.43
N GLY A 108 -16.85 -18.99 -7.20
CA GLY A 108 -18.12 -18.37 -6.85
C GLY A 108 -18.01 -17.43 -5.63
N ARG A 109 -19.14 -17.27 -4.92
CA ARG A 109 -19.23 -16.50 -3.67
C ARG A 109 -19.10 -17.49 -2.53
N ILE A 110 -18.30 -17.18 -1.51
CA ILE A 110 -18.18 -18.03 -0.31
C ILE A 110 -19.49 -17.91 0.50
N PRO A 111 -20.29 -18.99 0.62
CA PRO A 111 -21.58 -18.94 1.30
C PRO A 111 -21.43 -19.18 2.81
N ILE A 112 -22.49 -18.84 3.55
CA ILE A 112 -22.65 -19.27 4.95
C ILE A 112 -23.17 -20.72 4.93
N GLU A 113 -22.39 -21.66 5.48
CA GLU A 113 -22.79 -23.06 5.56
C GLU A 113 -24.00 -23.22 6.48
N GLY A 114 -25.05 -23.88 5.98
CA GLY A 114 -26.33 -24.00 6.69
C GLY A 114 -27.18 -22.72 6.70
N GLY A 115 -26.73 -21.66 6.03
CA GLY A 115 -27.44 -20.39 5.92
C GLY A 115 -27.34 -19.50 7.17
N PRO A 116 -27.89 -18.27 7.09
CA PRO A 116 -27.89 -17.33 8.20
C PRO A 116 -28.67 -17.88 9.40
N SER A 117 -28.13 -17.68 10.60
CA SER A 117 -28.78 -18.04 11.86
C SER A 117 -29.94 -17.12 12.24
N GLY A 118 -30.00 -15.92 11.66
CA GLY A 118 -30.93 -14.85 12.05
C GLY A 118 -30.54 -14.13 13.36
N ARG A 119 -29.48 -14.60 14.04
CA ARG A 119 -28.93 -13.98 15.25
C ARG A 119 -27.60 -13.32 14.90
N THR A 120 -27.37 -12.13 15.44
CA THR A 120 -26.14 -11.39 15.19
C THR A 120 -25.28 -11.24 16.44
N ILE A 121 -23.96 -11.14 16.24
CA ILE A 121 -22.97 -10.78 17.27
C ILE A 121 -22.23 -9.51 16.84
N GLN A 122 -21.91 -8.64 17.80
CA GLN A 122 -21.14 -7.44 17.54
C GLN A 122 -19.68 -7.77 17.29
N ARG A 123 -19.17 -7.40 16.12
CA ARG A 123 -17.77 -7.61 15.72
C ARG A 123 -16.94 -6.34 15.81
N PHE A 124 -17.51 -5.21 15.41
CA PHE A 124 -16.83 -3.91 15.38
C PHE A 124 -17.74 -2.83 15.97
N ASN A 125 -17.17 -2.00 16.85
CA ASN A 125 -17.87 -0.86 17.42
C ASN A 125 -17.89 0.34 16.46
N LEU A 126 -18.59 1.40 16.87
CA LEU A 126 -18.77 2.61 16.04
C LEU A 126 -17.44 3.29 15.72
N LEU A 127 -16.51 3.40 16.68
CA LEU A 127 -15.22 4.06 16.48
C LEU A 127 -14.35 3.29 15.48
N GLU A 128 -14.31 1.96 15.60
CA GLU A 128 -13.59 1.08 14.68
C GLU A 128 -14.13 1.23 13.24
N ARG A 129 -15.46 1.26 13.09
CA ARG A 129 -16.12 1.43 11.79
C ARG A 129 -15.92 2.82 11.22
N ALA A 130 -16.06 3.87 12.03
CA ALA A 130 -15.87 5.24 11.60
C ALA A 130 -14.42 5.45 11.10
N ASN A 131 -13.44 4.94 11.84
CA ASN A 131 -12.05 4.99 11.43
C ASN A 131 -11.80 4.19 10.14
N HIS A 132 -12.37 2.98 10.02
CA HIS A 132 -12.29 2.19 8.80
C HIS A 132 -12.83 2.95 7.58
N TRP A 133 -14.03 3.55 7.69
CA TRP A 133 -14.63 4.31 6.57
C TRP A 133 -13.88 5.59 6.25
N MET A 134 -13.28 6.26 7.25
CA MET A 134 -12.39 7.39 7.01
C MET A 134 -11.15 6.96 6.20
N VAL A 135 -10.47 5.87 6.61
CA VAL A 135 -9.31 5.34 5.88
C VAL A 135 -9.72 4.84 4.49
N ALA A 136 -10.82 4.12 4.35
CA ALA A 136 -11.28 3.56 3.09
C ALA A 136 -11.65 4.65 2.06
N SER A 137 -12.43 5.65 2.48
CA SER A 137 -12.85 6.75 1.59
C SER A 137 -11.67 7.63 1.17
N THR A 138 -10.79 7.99 2.10
CA THR A 138 -9.57 8.75 1.78
C THR A 138 -8.65 7.94 0.87
N PHE A 139 -8.43 6.65 1.15
CA PHE A 139 -7.62 5.77 0.29
C PHE A 139 -8.17 5.69 -1.13
N ILE A 140 -9.48 5.56 -1.33
CA ILE A 140 -10.07 5.52 -2.68
C ILE A 140 -9.76 6.80 -3.45
N ILE A 141 -9.93 7.96 -2.82
CA ILE A 141 -9.66 9.25 -3.49
C ILE A 141 -8.16 9.41 -3.77
N LEU A 142 -7.30 9.04 -2.83
CA LEU A 142 -5.83 9.05 -3.00
C LEU A 142 -5.39 8.11 -4.13
N ALA A 143 -5.94 6.91 -4.18
CA ALA A 143 -5.67 5.92 -5.21
C ALA A 143 -6.09 6.40 -6.59
N LEU A 144 -7.32 6.91 -6.74
CA LEU A 144 -7.84 7.41 -8.02
C LEU A 144 -7.06 8.62 -8.52
N SER A 145 -6.73 9.57 -7.63
CA SER A 145 -5.91 10.73 -8.00
C SER A 145 -4.47 10.33 -8.36
N GLY A 146 -3.86 9.37 -7.65
CA GLY A 146 -2.53 8.83 -8.00
C GLY A 146 -2.51 8.07 -9.32
N LEU A 147 -3.55 7.27 -9.60
CA LEU A 147 -3.73 6.60 -10.89
C LEU A 147 -3.94 7.62 -12.01
N ASN A 148 -4.65 8.73 -11.75
CA ASN A 148 -4.79 9.81 -12.72
C ASN A 148 -3.43 10.48 -13.04
N LEU A 149 -2.54 10.64 -12.05
CA LEU A 149 -1.18 11.15 -12.32
C LEU A 149 -0.36 10.22 -13.22
N THR A 150 -0.51 8.90 -13.03
CA THR A 150 0.28 7.90 -13.78
C THR A 150 -0.31 7.62 -15.17
N PHE A 151 -1.63 7.46 -15.26
CA PHE A 151 -2.32 6.95 -16.46
C PHE A 151 -3.27 7.97 -17.12
N GLY A 152 -3.64 9.03 -16.39
CA GLY A 152 -4.71 9.94 -16.80
C GLY A 152 -4.45 10.61 -18.15
N ARG A 153 -3.20 10.97 -18.45
CA ARG A 153 -2.84 11.55 -19.75
C ARG A 153 -3.10 10.60 -20.92
N HIS A 154 -2.90 9.30 -20.73
CA HIS A 154 -3.01 8.30 -21.80
C HIS A 154 -4.41 7.72 -21.92
N ILE A 155 -5.14 7.64 -20.81
CA ILE A 155 -6.46 7.01 -20.76
C ILE A 155 -7.57 8.05 -20.65
N LEU A 156 -7.50 8.94 -19.66
CA LEU A 156 -8.61 9.83 -19.32
C LEU A 156 -8.69 11.03 -20.26
N LEU A 157 -7.56 11.69 -20.55
CA LEU A 157 -7.51 12.89 -21.38
C LEU A 157 -8.12 12.70 -22.79
N PRO A 158 -7.84 11.61 -23.53
CA PRO A 158 -8.49 11.37 -24.82
C PRO A 158 -10.02 11.16 -24.74
N ILE A 159 -10.54 10.75 -23.57
CA ILE A 159 -11.96 10.44 -23.38
C ILE A 159 -12.75 11.69 -23.00
N VAL A 160 -12.23 12.51 -22.08
CA VAL A 160 -12.97 13.65 -21.51
C VAL A 160 -12.58 15.01 -22.09
N GLY A 161 -11.49 15.08 -22.84
CA GLY A 161 -10.96 16.32 -23.41
C GLY A 161 -10.07 17.13 -22.45
N PRO A 162 -9.30 18.11 -22.96
CA PRO A 162 -8.28 18.83 -22.19
C PRO A 162 -8.83 19.63 -21.01
N GLU A 163 -9.96 20.32 -21.19
CA GLU A 163 -10.56 21.20 -20.16
C GLU A 163 -11.05 20.38 -18.97
N ALA A 164 -11.82 19.31 -19.23
CA ALA A 164 -12.30 18.42 -18.18
C ALA A 164 -11.16 17.68 -17.50
N PHE A 165 -10.17 17.20 -18.26
CA PHE A 165 -8.99 16.54 -17.69
C PHE A 165 -8.20 17.47 -16.76
N THR A 166 -8.05 18.75 -17.16
CA THR A 166 -7.40 19.78 -16.34
C THR A 166 -8.14 19.96 -15.02
N ALA A 167 -9.46 20.13 -15.07
CA ALA A 167 -10.28 20.28 -13.87
C ALA A 167 -10.19 19.05 -12.95
N ILE A 168 -10.37 17.84 -13.49
CA ILE A 168 -10.28 16.59 -12.72
C ILE A 168 -8.89 16.44 -12.08
N SER A 169 -7.83 16.72 -12.82
CA SER A 169 -6.46 16.58 -12.33
C SER A 169 -6.12 17.62 -11.26
N GLN A 170 -6.61 18.86 -11.41
CA GLN A 170 -6.40 19.91 -10.43
C GLN A 170 -7.14 19.62 -9.11
N TRP A 171 -8.43 19.26 -9.18
CA TRP A 171 -9.20 18.87 -7.99
C TRP A 171 -8.66 17.58 -7.37
N GLY A 172 -8.26 16.62 -8.19
CA GLY A 172 -7.61 15.39 -7.76
C GLY A 172 -6.33 15.67 -6.97
N LYS A 173 -5.47 16.58 -7.44
CA LYS A 173 -4.26 17.01 -6.71
C LYS A 173 -4.61 17.64 -5.36
N TYR A 174 -5.57 18.57 -5.31
CA TYR A 174 -5.96 19.19 -4.04
C TYR A 174 -6.51 18.15 -3.06
N ALA A 175 -7.43 17.30 -3.52
CA ALA A 175 -7.96 16.21 -2.70
C ALA A 175 -6.85 15.26 -2.23
N HIS A 176 -5.89 14.92 -3.09
CA HIS A 176 -4.77 14.06 -2.73
C HIS A 176 -3.93 14.66 -1.59
N ASN A 177 -3.56 15.94 -1.71
CA ASN A 177 -2.74 16.60 -0.70
C ASN A 177 -3.46 16.77 0.64
N PHE A 178 -4.74 17.16 0.63
CA PHE A 178 -5.48 17.42 1.87
C PHE A 178 -6.03 16.16 2.53
N LEU A 179 -6.41 15.13 1.77
CA LEU A 179 -6.90 13.87 2.34
C LEU A 179 -5.79 12.95 2.85
N ALA A 180 -4.52 13.25 2.53
CA ALA A 180 -3.37 12.57 3.13
C ALA A 180 -3.32 12.72 4.66
N PHE A 181 -3.81 13.84 5.20
CA PHE A 181 -3.87 14.10 6.65
C PHE A 181 -4.84 13.17 7.39
N PRO A 182 -6.15 13.14 7.06
CA PRO A 182 -7.07 12.20 7.70
C PRO A 182 -6.73 10.73 7.39
N PHE A 183 -6.15 10.42 6.23
CA PHE A 183 -5.63 9.07 5.95
C PHE A 183 -4.54 8.67 6.96
N THR A 184 -3.53 9.51 7.14
CA THR A 184 -2.42 9.25 8.07
C THR A 184 -2.91 9.15 9.52
N LEU A 185 -3.79 10.06 9.95
CA LEU A 185 -4.44 9.97 11.26
C LEU A 185 -5.19 8.65 11.42
N GLY A 186 -5.95 8.25 10.40
CA GLY A 186 -6.69 7.01 10.39
C GLY A 186 -5.82 5.76 10.50
N LEU A 187 -4.63 5.76 9.89
CA LEU A 187 -3.65 4.67 10.06
C LEU A 187 -3.15 4.55 11.50
N VAL A 188 -2.83 5.67 12.15
CA VAL A 188 -2.41 5.69 13.54
C VAL A 188 -3.52 5.17 14.45
N LEU A 189 -4.75 5.65 14.28
CA LEU A 189 -5.90 5.17 15.03
C LEU A 189 -6.17 3.68 14.77
N MET A 190 -6.05 3.22 13.52
CA MET A 190 -6.24 1.81 13.15
C MET A 190 -5.21 0.91 13.83
N LEU A 191 -3.94 1.35 13.88
CA LEU A 191 -2.89 0.67 14.62
C LEU A 191 -3.26 0.54 16.10
N LEU A 192 -3.60 1.66 16.76
CA LEU A 192 -3.92 1.66 18.19
C LEU A 192 -5.14 0.79 18.52
N LEU A 193 -6.18 0.83 17.69
CA LEU A 193 -7.42 0.08 17.91
C LEU A 193 -7.24 -1.42 17.70
N TRP A 194 -6.44 -1.83 16.72
CA TRP A 194 -6.43 -3.23 16.23
C TRP A 194 -5.12 -3.98 16.43
N ILE A 195 -4.03 -3.33 16.85
CA ILE A 195 -2.71 -4.00 16.97
C ILE A 195 -2.78 -5.25 17.83
N LYS A 196 -3.47 -5.20 18.98
CA LYS A 196 -3.56 -6.30 19.94
C LYS A 196 -4.10 -7.58 19.29
N ASP A 197 -5.10 -7.45 18.43
CA ASP A 197 -5.76 -8.60 17.79
C ASP A 197 -5.05 -9.03 16.50
N ASN A 198 -4.07 -8.25 16.01
CA ASN A 198 -3.38 -8.47 14.74
C ASN A 198 -1.92 -8.95 14.88
N ILE A 199 -1.46 -9.26 16.10
CA ILE A 199 -0.16 -9.90 16.31
C ILE A 199 -0.19 -11.34 15.74
N PRO A 200 0.71 -11.70 14.80
CA PRO A 200 0.80 -13.05 14.28
C PRO A 200 1.12 -14.07 15.38
N ASN A 201 0.48 -15.24 15.36
CA ASN A 201 0.64 -16.30 16.34
C ASN A 201 0.58 -17.70 15.70
N GLY A 202 0.76 -18.74 16.50
CA GLY A 202 0.81 -20.13 16.02
C GLY A 202 -0.47 -20.61 15.31
N THR A 203 -1.63 -20.05 15.64
CA THR A 203 -2.91 -20.35 14.95
C THR A 203 -2.87 -19.85 13.51
N ASP A 204 -2.26 -18.71 13.25
CA ASP A 204 -2.13 -18.16 11.89
C ASP A 204 -1.29 -19.06 10.99
N ILE A 205 -0.24 -19.69 11.54
CA ILE A 205 0.59 -20.65 10.80
C ILE A 205 -0.23 -21.88 10.42
N ARG A 206 -1.07 -22.39 11.33
CA ARG A 206 -1.98 -23.52 11.02
C ARG A 206 -3.02 -23.13 9.97
N TRP A 207 -3.60 -21.94 10.10
CA TRP A 207 -4.55 -21.39 9.14
C TRP A 207 -3.95 -21.28 7.74
N LEU A 208 -2.72 -20.78 7.63
CA LEU A 208 -1.99 -20.71 6.37
C LEU A 208 -1.71 -22.10 5.81
N LYS A 209 -1.20 -23.04 6.62
CA LYS A 209 -0.93 -24.44 6.18
C LYS A 209 -2.19 -25.14 5.67
N ALA A 210 -3.35 -24.83 6.22
CA ALA A 210 -4.65 -25.32 5.78
C ALA A 210 -5.19 -24.61 4.51
N GLY A 211 -4.40 -23.75 3.87
CA GLY A 211 -4.80 -23.04 2.65
C GLY A 211 -5.79 -21.90 2.87
N GLY A 212 -5.95 -21.45 4.12
CA GLY A 212 -6.71 -20.26 4.46
C GLY A 212 -8.22 -20.31 4.19
N GLY A 213 -8.79 -21.52 4.15
CA GLY A 213 -10.20 -21.72 3.81
C GLY A 213 -10.56 -21.38 2.35
N LEU A 214 -9.55 -21.10 1.51
CA LEU A 214 -9.71 -20.88 0.06
C LEU A 214 -9.50 -22.18 -0.74
N ILE A 215 -8.77 -23.13 -0.15
CA ILE A 215 -8.45 -24.43 -0.73
C ILE A 215 -9.22 -25.51 0.04
N GLY A 216 -10.10 -26.24 -0.66
CA GLY A 216 -11.00 -27.23 -0.06
C GLY A 216 -12.23 -26.60 0.62
N ASN A 217 -12.90 -27.40 1.47
CA ASN A 217 -14.08 -27.02 2.26
C ASN A 217 -13.75 -26.88 3.76
N ALA A 218 -12.47 -26.80 4.12
CA ALA A 218 -12.07 -26.66 5.51
C ALA A 218 -12.19 -25.19 5.95
N HIS A 219 -12.72 -24.96 7.15
CA HIS A 219 -12.69 -23.66 7.81
C HIS A 219 -11.67 -23.69 8.94
N PRO A 220 -10.42 -23.27 8.71
CA PRO A 220 -9.39 -23.39 9.74
C PRO A 220 -9.67 -22.41 10.88
N ASP A 221 -9.39 -22.86 12.10
CA ASP A 221 -9.63 -22.07 13.31
C ASP A 221 -9.02 -20.67 13.22
N SER A 222 -9.81 -19.67 13.63
CA SER A 222 -9.35 -18.29 13.60
C SER A 222 -9.93 -17.46 14.74
N GLY A 223 -9.11 -16.53 15.23
CA GLY A 223 -9.51 -15.57 16.25
C GLY A 223 -10.35 -14.42 15.66
N ARG A 224 -10.32 -13.26 16.30
CA ARG A 224 -11.07 -12.07 15.85
C ARG A 224 -10.68 -11.69 14.41
N PHE A 225 -9.40 -11.85 14.09
CA PHE A 225 -8.86 -11.74 12.74
C PHE A 225 -8.16 -13.05 12.34
N ASN A 226 -8.38 -13.50 11.11
CA ASN A 226 -7.63 -14.62 10.53
C ASN A 226 -6.27 -14.15 9.96
N ALA A 227 -5.40 -15.09 9.59
CA ALA A 227 -4.06 -14.77 9.11
C ALA A 227 -4.05 -13.84 7.88
N GLY A 228 -5.02 -13.99 6.96
CA GLY A 228 -5.17 -13.12 5.81
C GLY A 228 -5.52 -11.68 6.19
N GLN A 229 -6.48 -11.51 7.11
CA GLN A 229 -6.86 -10.20 7.64
C GLN A 229 -5.71 -9.52 8.39
N LYS A 230 -4.92 -10.28 9.17
CA LYS A 230 -3.70 -9.77 9.81
C LYS A 230 -2.64 -9.33 8.80
N GLY A 231 -2.51 -10.08 7.70
CA GLY A 231 -1.65 -9.69 6.58
C GLY A 231 -2.08 -8.35 5.99
N ILE A 232 -3.37 -8.16 5.71
CA ILE A 232 -3.92 -6.88 5.24
C ILE A 232 -3.67 -5.77 6.26
N PHE A 233 -3.88 -6.02 7.55
CA PHE A 233 -3.58 -5.03 8.59
C PHE A 233 -2.13 -4.54 8.50
N TRP A 234 -1.15 -5.45 8.48
CA TRP A 234 0.27 -5.06 8.43
C TRP A 234 0.66 -4.42 7.09
N ILE A 235 0.11 -4.88 5.96
CA ILE A 235 0.32 -4.24 4.66
C ILE A 235 -0.23 -2.80 4.68
N THR A 236 -1.42 -2.59 5.24
CA THR A 236 -2.04 -1.26 5.35
C THR A 236 -1.24 -0.35 6.27
N ILE A 237 -0.82 -0.83 7.45
CA ILE A 237 -0.04 -0.01 8.40
C ILE A 237 1.34 0.32 7.84
N LEU A 238 2.12 -0.69 7.40
CA LEU A 238 3.49 -0.48 6.95
C LEU A 238 3.56 0.19 5.58
N GLY A 239 2.77 -0.29 4.63
CA GLY A 239 2.66 0.32 3.30
C GLY A 239 2.07 1.72 3.37
N GLY A 240 1.01 1.90 4.15
CA GLY A 240 0.39 3.21 4.37
C GLY A 240 1.34 4.19 5.05
N ALA A 241 2.14 3.75 6.03
CA ALA A 241 3.18 4.58 6.63
C ALA A 241 4.27 4.97 5.63
N ALA A 242 4.74 4.04 4.79
CA ALA A 242 5.74 4.32 3.76
C ALA A 242 5.21 5.34 2.74
N VAL A 243 3.97 5.19 2.29
CA VAL A 243 3.30 6.13 1.38
C VAL A 243 3.08 7.49 2.06
N ALA A 244 2.67 7.52 3.33
CA ALA A 244 2.48 8.76 4.08
C ALA A 244 3.81 9.53 4.24
N VAL A 245 4.88 8.87 4.70
CA VAL A 245 6.20 9.48 4.90
C VAL A 245 6.72 10.06 3.59
N THR A 246 6.72 9.25 2.52
CA THR A 246 7.17 9.72 1.19
C THR A 246 6.24 10.79 0.61
N GLY A 247 4.94 10.73 0.89
CA GLY A 247 3.96 11.74 0.47
C GLY A 247 4.22 13.09 1.13
N TYR A 248 4.48 13.13 2.44
CA TYR A 248 4.85 14.36 3.13
C TYR A 248 6.19 14.93 2.65
N MET A 249 7.16 14.05 2.35
CA MET A 249 8.39 14.48 1.68
C MET A 249 8.11 15.10 0.31
N LEU A 250 7.13 14.60 -0.45
CA LEU A 250 6.78 15.17 -1.77
C LEU A 250 5.98 16.48 -1.69
N VAL A 251 5.23 16.70 -0.61
CA VAL A 251 4.53 17.98 -0.37
C VAL A 251 5.52 19.07 0.06
N PHE A 252 6.55 18.70 0.83
CA PHE A 252 7.57 19.64 1.32
C PHE A 252 8.99 19.17 0.97
N PRO A 253 9.33 18.99 -0.33
CA PRO A 253 10.55 18.31 -0.75
C PRO A 253 11.80 19.00 -0.23
N PHE A 254 11.91 20.31 -0.39
CA PHE A 254 13.12 21.04 -0.01
C PHE A 254 13.22 21.38 1.47
N MET A 255 12.23 21.00 2.28
CA MET A 255 12.34 21.07 3.74
C MET A 255 13.12 19.87 4.31
N PHE A 256 13.01 18.71 3.66
CA PHE A 256 13.54 17.45 4.16
C PHE A 256 14.60 16.81 3.26
N THR A 257 14.63 17.20 1.98
CA THR A 257 15.46 16.55 0.97
C THR A 257 15.86 17.48 -0.16
N ASP A 258 16.70 16.98 -1.07
CA ASP A 258 17.10 17.66 -2.30
C ASP A 258 16.36 17.05 -3.51
N ILE A 259 16.79 17.40 -4.72
CA ILE A 259 16.16 16.87 -5.94
C ILE A 259 16.29 15.33 -6.02
N ALA A 260 17.42 14.76 -5.57
CA ALA A 260 17.65 13.32 -5.63
C ALA A 260 16.73 12.58 -4.67
N GLY A 261 16.58 13.07 -3.44
CA GLY A 261 15.67 12.43 -2.49
C GLY A 261 14.19 12.72 -2.78
N MET A 262 13.84 13.82 -3.45
CA MET A 262 12.49 14.01 -4.02
C MET A 262 12.18 12.95 -5.09
N GLN A 263 13.13 12.68 -6.00
CA GLN A 263 12.99 11.63 -7.01
C GLN A 263 12.85 10.24 -6.39
N LEU A 264 13.69 9.93 -5.39
CA LEU A 264 13.60 8.66 -4.65
C LEU A 264 12.27 8.53 -3.90
N SER A 265 11.83 9.59 -3.21
CA SER A 265 10.54 9.62 -2.52
C SER A 265 9.40 9.34 -3.48
N HIS A 266 9.43 9.97 -4.67
CA HIS A 266 8.45 9.71 -5.72
C HIS A 266 8.46 8.26 -6.18
N MET A 267 9.64 7.68 -6.44
CA MET A 267 9.76 6.29 -6.87
C MET A 267 9.18 5.31 -5.83
N ILE A 268 9.54 5.48 -4.56
CA ILE A 268 9.02 4.65 -3.47
C ILE A 268 7.50 4.85 -3.32
N HIS A 269 7.06 6.11 -3.26
CA HIS A 269 5.65 6.45 -3.09
C HIS A 269 4.78 5.80 -4.17
N SER A 270 5.18 5.95 -5.43
CA SER A 270 4.43 5.44 -6.59
C SER A 270 4.40 3.92 -6.66
N ILE A 271 5.52 3.22 -6.44
CA ILE A 271 5.57 1.74 -6.42
C ILE A 271 4.72 1.18 -5.29
N VAL A 272 4.93 1.66 -4.05
CA VAL A 272 4.18 1.15 -2.90
C VAL A 272 2.68 1.42 -3.08
N SER A 273 2.31 2.60 -3.59
CA SER A 273 0.91 2.95 -3.84
C SER A 273 0.24 2.00 -4.82
N VAL A 274 0.83 1.70 -5.98
CA VAL A 274 0.19 0.79 -6.96
C VAL A 274 0.06 -0.65 -6.45
N LEU A 275 1.04 -1.11 -5.66
CA LEU A 275 0.96 -2.43 -5.01
C LEU A 275 -0.12 -2.45 -3.93
N MET A 276 -0.24 -1.39 -3.14
CA MET A 276 -1.32 -1.25 -2.17
C MET A 276 -2.68 -1.22 -2.85
N ILE A 277 -2.85 -0.50 -3.96
CA ILE A 277 -4.10 -0.50 -4.74
C ILE A 277 -4.46 -1.93 -5.15
N ALA A 278 -3.52 -2.69 -5.68
CA ALA A 278 -3.75 -4.10 -6.04
C ALA A 278 -4.20 -4.92 -4.81
N VAL A 279 -3.49 -4.86 -3.69
CA VAL A 279 -3.90 -5.61 -2.48
C VAL A 279 -5.27 -5.15 -1.95
N MET A 280 -5.56 -3.85 -1.98
CA MET A 280 -6.84 -3.32 -1.50
C MET A 280 -8.01 -3.72 -2.39
N LEU A 281 -7.80 -3.92 -3.70
CA LEU A 281 -8.84 -4.51 -4.57
C LEU A 281 -9.24 -5.90 -4.09
N ALA A 282 -8.28 -6.73 -3.70
CA ALA A 282 -8.56 -8.06 -3.14
C ALA A 282 -9.29 -7.98 -1.79
N HIS A 283 -8.88 -7.04 -0.93
CA HIS A 283 -9.55 -6.79 0.35
C HIS A 283 -11.01 -6.34 0.15
N ILE A 284 -11.24 -5.36 -0.73
CA ILE A 284 -12.59 -4.87 -1.07
C ILE A 284 -13.43 -6.01 -1.63
N TYR A 285 -12.90 -6.81 -2.55
CA TYR A 285 -13.60 -7.95 -3.14
C TYR A 285 -14.09 -8.93 -2.06
N ILE A 286 -13.19 -9.44 -1.20
CA ILE A 286 -13.57 -10.41 -0.16
C ILE A 286 -14.51 -9.78 0.88
N GLY A 287 -14.30 -8.52 1.24
CA GLY A 287 -15.13 -7.81 2.21
C GLY A 287 -16.52 -7.41 1.71
N THR A 288 -16.80 -7.52 0.40
CA THR A 288 -18.08 -7.08 -0.19
C THR A 288 -18.82 -8.20 -0.91
N ILE A 289 -18.37 -8.56 -2.11
CA ILE A 289 -19.08 -9.47 -3.02
C ILE A 289 -18.53 -10.90 -3.01
N GLY A 290 -17.29 -11.08 -2.56
CA GLY A 290 -16.59 -12.37 -2.55
C GLY A 290 -17.06 -13.30 -1.43
N MET A 291 -17.54 -12.75 -0.32
CA MET A 291 -17.99 -13.52 0.85
C MET A 291 -19.35 -13.03 1.34
N GLU A 292 -20.28 -13.95 1.52
CA GLU A 292 -21.61 -13.65 2.05
C GLU A 292 -21.54 -13.12 3.48
N GLY A 293 -22.33 -12.08 3.79
CA GLY A 293 -22.43 -11.52 5.14
C GLY A 293 -21.22 -10.70 5.61
N ALA A 294 -20.08 -10.74 4.92
CA ALA A 294 -18.86 -10.04 5.33
C ALA A 294 -19.01 -8.52 5.39
N SER A 295 -19.77 -7.92 4.45
CA SER A 295 -19.96 -6.46 4.39
C SER A 295 -20.69 -5.91 5.62
N ALA A 296 -21.58 -6.69 6.23
CA ALA A 296 -22.32 -6.33 7.44
C ALA A 296 -21.38 -5.96 8.60
N ALA A 297 -20.20 -6.59 8.66
CA ALA A 297 -19.19 -6.30 9.67
C ALA A 297 -18.81 -4.82 9.72
N MET A 298 -18.70 -4.14 8.57
CA MET A 298 -18.31 -2.72 8.52
C MET A 298 -19.49 -1.78 8.33
N THR A 299 -20.57 -2.22 7.69
CA THR A 299 -21.75 -1.37 7.47
C THR A 299 -22.64 -1.24 8.69
N THR A 300 -22.80 -2.30 9.51
CA THR A 300 -23.62 -2.26 10.73
C THR A 300 -22.81 -2.53 12.00
N GLY A 301 -21.68 -3.23 11.90
CA GLY A 301 -20.89 -3.70 13.05
C GLY A 301 -21.31 -5.07 13.57
N GLN A 302 -22.44 -5.57 13.06
CA GLN A 302 -23.04 -6.84 13.44
C GLN A 302 -22.82 -7.88 12.34
N VAL A 303 -22.44 -9.10 12.73
CA VAL A 303 -22.30 -10.24 11.82
C VAL A 303 -23.21 -11.37 12.25
N ASP A 304 -23.67 -12.17 11.30
CA ASP A 304 -24.45 -13.38 11.60
C ASP A 304 -23.64 -14.38 12.43
N LEU A 305 -24.28 -15.05 13.37
CA LEU A 305 -23.62 -15.97 14.29
C LEU A 305 -23.06 -17.23 13.60
N ASN A 306 -23.72 -17.76 12.56
CA ASN A 306 -23.19 -18.90 11.81
C ASN A 306 -21.98 -18.46 10.98
N TRP A 307 -22.04 -17.30 10.33
CA TRP A 307 -20.87 -16.72 9.66
C TRP A 307 -19.70 -16.54 10.63
N ALA A 308 -19.96 -16.01 11.83
CA ALA A 308 -18.95 -15.79 12.84
C ALA A 308 -18.33 -17.12 13.32
N LYS A 309 -19.13 -18.16 13.55
CA LYS A 309 -18.63 -19.49 13.91
C LYS A 309 -17.82 -20.12 12.79
N GLN A 310 -18.29 -20.01 11.55
CA GLN A 310 -17.63 -20.59 10.38
C GLN A 310 -16.26 -19.95 10.14
N HIS A 311 -16.14 -18.63 10.23
CA HIS A 311 -14.90 -17.95 9.87
C HIS A 311 -14.02 -17.55 11.06
N HIS A 312 -14.57 -17.50 12.27
CA HIS A 312 -13.95 -16.92 13.47
C HIS A 312 -14.36 -17.66 14.76
N ASN A 313 -14.40 -19.00 14.72
CA ASN A 313 -14.83 -19.85 15.83
C ASN A 313 -14.19 -19.51 17.18
N LEU A 314 -12.86 -19.38 17.24
CA LEU A 314 -12.15 -19.12 18.50
C LEU A 314 -12.56 -17.77 19.11
N TRP A 315 -12.89 -16.79 18.27
CA TRP A 315 -13.43 -15.52 18.74
C TRP A 315 -14.84 -15.67 19.30
N VAL A 316 -15.72 -16.37 18.58
CA VAL A 316 -17.09 -16.60 19.05
C VAL A 316 -17.11 -17.37 20.38
N GLU A 317 -16.29 -18.41 20.52
CA GLU A 317 -16.16 -19.17 21.77
C GLU A 317 -15.76 -18.26 22.94
N LYS A 318 -14.79 -17.38 22.71
CA LYS A 318 -14.34 -16.41 23.72
C LYS A 318 -15.45 -15.42 24.11
N GLU A 319 -16.13 -14.81 23.14
CA GLU A 319 -17.20 -13.84 23.42
C GLU A 319 -18.38 -14.48 24.17
N LEU A 320 -18.77 -15.71 23.77
CA LEU A 320 -19.83 -16.44 24.45
C LEU A 320 -19.43 -16.86 25.87
N ALA A 321 -18.17 -17.24 26.09
CA ALA A 321 -17.66 -17.54 27.43
C ALA A 321 -17.62 -16.28 28.32
N SER A 322 -17.20 -15.14 27.78
CA SER A 322 -17.19 -13.86 28.50
C SER A 322 -18.60 -13.38 28.85
N GLY A 323 -19.58 -13.55 27.95
CA GLY A 323 -20.99 -13.23 28.23
C GLY A 323 -21.56 -14.09 29.37
N ARG A 324 -21.29 -15.40 29.37
CA ARG A 324 -21.71 -16.29 30.46
C ARG A 324 -21.05 -15.97 31.81
N GLY A 325 -19.83 -15.46 31.80
CA GLY A 325 -19.13 -15.02 33.02
C GLY A 325 -19.68 -13.73 33.62
N ALA A 326 -20.27 -12.85 32.80
CA ALA A 326 -20.95 -11.64 33.26
C ALA A 326 -22.35 -11.93 33.83
N ASP A 327 -23.02 -12.98 33.33
CA ASP A 327 -24.34 -13.44 33.80
C ASP A 327 -24.26 -14.45 34.97
N ALA A 328 -23.07 -14.85 35.42
CA ALA A 328 -22.92 -15.68 36.60
C ALA A 328 -23.29 -14.86 37.85
N PRO A 329 -24.34 -15.24 38.62
CA PRO A 329 -24.67 -14.52 39.84
C PRO A 329 -23.47 -14.60 40.79
N GLY A 330 -22.92 -13.44 41.15
CA GLY A 330 -21.90 -13.34 42.18
C GLY A 330 -22.40 -14.06 43.42
N THR A 331 -21.72 -15.15 43.79
CA THR A 331 -21.83 -15.87 45.07
C THR A 331 -23.12 -15.59 45.83
N ALA A 332 -24.19 -16.33 45.51
CA ALA A 332 -25.32 -16.43 46.42
C ALA A 332 -24.77 -16.93 47.77
N LYS A 333 -24.69 -16.02 48.74
CA LYS A 333 -24.39 -16.37 50.12
C LYS A 333 -25.46 -17.38 50.54
N ALA A 334 -25.05 -18.61 50.87
CA ALA A 334 -25.98 -19.62 51.34
C ALA A 334 -26.76 -19.06 52.53
N ALA A 335 -28.08 -19.04 52.43
CA ALA A 335 -28.94 -18.72 53.56
C ALA A 335 -28.78 -19.85 54.59
N GLY A 336 -28.25 -19.53 55.78
CA GLY A 336 -28.07 -20.48 56.87
C GLY A 336 -26.61 -20.84 57.18
N ALA A 337 -25.73 -19.84 57.31
CA ALA A 337 -24.53 -19.98 58.12
C ALA A 337 -24.65 -18.98 59.27
N ASP A 338 -25.07 -19.51 60.41
CA ASP A 338 -25.21 -18.86 61.69
C ASP A 338 -23.81 -18.53 62.29
#